data_AF-A0A956N6R3-F1
#
_entry.id   AF-A0A956N6R3-F1
#
_cell.length_a   1.000
_cell.length_b   1.000
_cell.length_c   1.000
_cell.angle_alpha   90.00
_cell.angle_beta   90.00
_cell.angle_gamma   90.00
#
_symmetry.space_group_name_H-M   'P 1'
#
loop_
_entity.id
_entity.type
_entity.pdbx_description
1 polymer ?
#
loop_
_entity_poly.entity_id
_entity_poly.type
_entity_poly.pdbx_seq_one_letter_code
_entity_poly.pdbx_strand_id
1 'polypeptide(L)'
;MRLGDHDRADGNPRDEALDPGIRRAVRVLQFAGVETFESCEGGEGHAFHQPTIRFHGGAPAGYRAVSAALEHGLRVDALRRYWTVIDGELTGPFWELTLHADGSTT
;
A
#
# COMPACT_ATOMS: atom_id res chain seq x y z
N MET A 1 -15.85 -0.70 14.61
CA MET A 1 -14.99 0.11 15.50
C MET A 1 -14.58 1.33 14.70
N ARG A 2 -15.04 2.53 15.07
CA ARG A 2 -14.77 3.75 14.29
C ARG A 2 -13.33 4.19 14.56
N LEU A 3 -12.61 4.56 13.50
CA LEU A 3 -11.30 5.20 13.58
C LEU A 3 -11.50 6.58 14.23
N GLY A 4 -11.45 6.62 15.56
CA GLY A 4 -11.50 7.84 16.36
C GLY A 4 -10.17 8.03 17.09
N ASP A 5 -9.60 9.22 16.96
CA ASP A 5 -8.65 9.85 17.88
C ASP A 5 -7.26 9.23 18.13
N HIS A 6 -6.69 8.57 17.13
CA HIS A 6 -5.23 8.36 17.06
C HIS A 6 -4.56 9.21 15.97
N ASP A 7 -5.08 10.41 15.71
CA ASP A 7 -4.39 11.43 14.90
C ASP A 7 -3.27 12.14 15.69
N ARG A 8 -2.58 11.37 16.54
CA ARG A 8 -1.22 11.71 16.94
C ARG A 8 -0.36 10.85 16.06
N ALA A 9 0.36 11.50 15.15
CA ALA A 9 1.58 10.93 14.60
C ALA A 9 2.48 10.62 15.81
N ASP A 10 2.34 9.41 16.36
CA ASP A 10 3.38 8.81 17.18
C ASP A 10 4.62 8.88 16.29
N GLY A 11 5.58 9.73 16.66
CA GLY A 11 6.72 10.14 15.84
C GLY A 11 7.66 8.98 15.51
N ASN A 12 7.18 8.03 14.72
CA ASN A 12 7.91 6.96 14.11
C ASN A 12 8.62 7.56 12.89
N PRO A 13 9.96 7.61 12.85
CA PRO A 13 10.71 8.17 11.72
C PRO A 13 10.36 7.52 10.38
N ARG A 14 9.86 6.27 10.39
CA ARG A 14 9.41 5.55 9.20
C ARG A 14 8.10 6.09 8.61
N ASP A 15 7.27 6.71 9.44
CA ASP A 15 5.99 7.30 9.02
C ASP A 15 6.19 8.64 8.31
N GLU A 16 7.22 9.39 8.68
CA GLU A 16 7.55 10.68 8.05
C GLU A 16 8.05 10.52 6.62
N ALA A 17 8.68 9.38 6.31
CA ALA A 17 9.26 9.05 5.01
C ALA A 17 8.24 8.62 3.94
N LEU A 18 6.96 8.46 4.27
CA LEU A 18 5.92 8.05 3.31
C LEU A 18 5.41 9.24 2.49
N ASP A 19 5.26 9.06 1.18
CA ASP A 19 4.60 10.01 0.30
C ASP A 19 3.22 10.41 0.88
N PRO A 20 2.89 11.72 0.97
CA PRO A 20 1.64 12.18 1.57
C PRO A 20 0.39 11.54 0.95
N GLY A 21 0.35 11.38 -0.37
CA GLY A 21 -0.80 10.86 -1.11
C GLY A 21 -1.12 9.39 -0.83
N ILE A 22 -0.14 8.58 -0.40
CA ILE A 22 -0.36 7.14 -0.12
C ILE A 22 -0.26 6.75 1.34
N ARG A 23 0.19 7.68 2.21
CA ARG A 23 0.40 7.44 3.64
C ARG A 23 -0.80 6.81 4.34
N ARG A 24 -2.02 7.31 4.05
CA ARG A 24 -3.25 6.76 4.62
C ARG A 24 -3.42 5.29 4.26
N ALA A 25 -3.21 4.94 3.00
CA ALA A 25 -3.39 3.58 2.52
C ALA A 25 -2.37 2.61 3.11
N VAL A 26 -1.10 3.03 3.19
CA VAL A 26 -0.04 2.25 3.85
C VAL A 26 -0.40 1.96 5.30
N ARG A 27 -0.86 2.97 6.06
CA ARG A 27 -1.28 2.80 7.45
C ARG A 27 -2.47 1.85 7.62
N VAL A 28 -3.47 1.93 6.73
CA VAL A 28 -4.61 1.01 6.75
C VAL A 28 -4.13 -0.44 6.61
N LEU A 29 -3.22 -0.71 5.67
CA LEU A 29 -2.67 -2.04 5.46
C LEU A 29 -1.83 -2.51 6.66
N GLN A 30 -0.93 -1.66 7.15
CA GLN A 30 -0.08 -1.99 8.31
C GLN A 30 -0.90 -2.24 9.57
N PHE A 31 -1.92 -1.43 9.84
CA PHE A 31 -2.84 -1.62 10.96
C PHE A 31 -3.60 -2.96 10.86
N ALA A 32 -3.92 -3.39 9.64
CA ALA A 32 -4.50 -4.71 9.40
C ALA A 32 -3.49 -5.87 9.55
N GLY A 33 -2.20 -5.60 9.82
CA GLY A 33 -1.14 -6.60 9.94
C GLY A 33 -0.53 -7.03 8.60
N VAL A 34 -0.58 -6.17 7.59
CA VAL A 34 0.09 -6.38 6.30
C VAL A 34 1.51 -5.80 6.35
N GLU A 35 2.50 -6.64 6.05
CA GLU A 35 3.92 -6.26 6.07
C GLU A 35 4.34 -5.57 4.76
N THR A 36 4.16 -4.25 4.71
CA THR A 36 4.56 -3.42 3.55
C THR A 36 6.07 -3.16 3.52
N PHE A 37 6.67 -3.14 2.33
CA PHE A 37 8.09 -2.81 2.17
C PHE A 37 8.38 -1.69 1.16
N GLU A 38 7.44 -1.37 0.27
CA GLU A 38 7.58 -0.31 -0.73
C GLU A 38 6.21 0.33 -0.99
N SER A 39 6.19 1.64 -1.19
CA SER A 39 4.99 2.38 -1.60
C SER A 39 5.37 3.60 -2.42
N CYS A 40 4.48 4.01 -3.32
CA CYS A 40 4.63 5.23 -4.10
C CYS A 40 3.26 5.86 -4.34
N GLU A 41 3.11 7.17 -4.14
CA GLU A 41 1.83 7.85 -4.40
C GLU A 41 1.45 7.91 -5.89
N GLY A 42 2.44 7.78 -6.77
CA GLY A 42 2.26 7.81 -8.21
C GLY A 42 2.01 9.22 -8.78
N GLY A 43 1.88 9.30 -10.10
CA GLY A 43 1.72 10.58 -10.81
C GLY A 43 3.01 11.07 -11.48
N GLU A 44 3.01 12.34 -11.90
CA GLU A 44 4.14 12.91 -12.64
C GLU A 44 5.40 12.97 -11.77
N GLY A 45 6.52 12.46 -12.28
CA GLY A 45 7.80 12.41 -11.55
C GLY A 45 7.95 11.20 -10.61
N HIS A 46 6.94 10.34 -10.49
CA HIS A 46 6.99 9.13 -9.66
C HIS A 46 7.30 7.87 -10.47
N ALA A 47 7.81 6.83 -9.79
CA ALA A 47 8.15 5.54 -10.39
C ALA A 47 6.92 4.76 -10.90
N PHE A 48 5.73 5.06 -10.36
CA PHE A 48 4.47 4.42 -10.72
C PHE A 48 3.48 5.45 -11.23
N HIS A 49 2.63 5.05 -12.16
CA HIS A 49 1.56 5.93 -12.65
C HIS A 49 0.41 6.04 -11.64
N GLN A 50 0.07 4.94 -10.96
CA GLN A 50 -0.94 4.88 -9.92
C GLN A 50 -0.32 4.74 -8.52
N PRO A 51 -1.03 5.18 -7.46
CA PRO A 51 -0.66 4.86 -6.10
C PRO A 51 -0.52 3.35 -5.91
N THR A 52 0.66 2.91 -5.47
CA THR A 52 1.05 1.49 -5.44
C THR A 52 1.68 1.14 -4.09
N ILE A 53 1.27 0.01 -3.50
CA ILE A 53 1.85 -0.55 -2.26
C ILE A 53 2.27 -1.98 -2.53
N ARG A 54 3.51 -2.32 -2.15
CA ARG A 54 4.04 -3.70 -2.20
C ARG A 54 4.31 -4.23 -0.80
N PHE A 55 4.04 -5.52 -0.63
CA PHE A 55 4.05 -6.17 0.67
C PHE A 55 4.35 -7.67 0.59
N HIS A 56 4.79 -8.22 1.72
CA HIS A 56 5.08 -9.64 1.90
C HIS A 56 3.86 -10.45 2.33
N GLY A 57 3.99 -11.78 2.27
CA GLY A 57 3.05 -12.72 2.89
C GLY A 57 2.47 -13.76 1.94
N GLY A 58 1.85 -14.79 2.55
CA GLY A 58 1.19 -15.87 1.81
C GLY A 58 -0.12 -15.44 1.13
N ALA A 59 -0.86 -16.41 0.58
CA ALA A 59 -2.16 -16.18 -0.06
C ALA A 59 -3.13 -15.31 0.80
N PRO A 60 -3.25 -15.53 2.13
CA PRO A 60 -4.14 -14.73 2.97
C PRO A 60 -3.78 -13.24 3.06
N ALA A 61 -2.51 -12.86 2.86
CA ALA A 61 -2.07 -11.47 2.99
C ALA A 61 -2.70 -10.58 1.92
N GLY A 62 -2.78 -11.05 0.67
CA GLY A 62 -3.44 -10.33 -0.41
C GLY A 62 -4.92 -10.04 -0.12
N TYR A 63 -5.67 -11.05 0.34
CA TYR A 63 -7.08 -10.88 0.70
C TYR A 63 -7.26 -9.92 1.89
N ARG A 64 -6.38 -10.01 2.89
CA ARG A 64 -6.40 -9.11 4.05
C ARG A 64 -6.18 -7.66 3.64
N ALA A 65 -5.21 -7.41 2.77
CA ALA A 65 -4.93 -6.07 2.25
C ALA A 65 -6.14 -5.48 1.51
N VAL A 66 -6.78 -6.28 0.64
CA VAL A 66 -7.97 -5.84 -0.09
C VAL A 66 -9.15 -5.60 0.86
N SER A 67 -9.43 -6.50 1.80
CA SER A 67 -10.51 -6.33 2.78
C SER A 67 -10.32 -5.04 3.58
N ALA A 68 -9.12 -4.83 4.12
CA ALA A 68 -8.79 -3.63 4.89
C ALA A 68 -8.93 -2.36 4.04
N ALA A 69 -8.45 -2.38 2.79
CA ALA A 69 -8.56 -1.24 1.90
C ALA A 69 -10.04 -0.86 1.63
N LEU A 70 -10.87 -1.85 1.28
CA LEU A 70 -12.28 -1.66 0.99
C LEU A 70 -13.07 -1.21 2.23
N GLU A 71 -12.82 -1.81 3.40
CA GLU A 71 -13.43 -1.44 4.68
C GLU A 71 -13.14 0.02 5.07
N HIS A 72 -11.99 0.55 4.64
CA HIS A 72 -11.57 1.93 4.87
C HIS A 72 -11.86 2.88 3.69
N GLY A 73 -12.65 2.43 2.71
CA GLY A 73 -13.10 3.25 1.58
C GLY A 73 -12.01 3.60 0.56
N LEU A 74 -10.88 2.89 0.57
CA LEU A 74 -9.86 3.04 -0.48
C LEU A 74 -10.36 2.41 -1.78
N ARG A 75 -10.14 3.11 -2.89
CA ARG A 75 -10.50 2.62 -4.22
C ARG A 75 -9.40 1.69 -4.74
N VAL A 76 -9.61 0.38 -4.65
CA VAL A 76 -8.67 -0.62 -5.15
C VAL A 76 -8.87 -0.83 -6.65
N ASP A 77 -7.81 -0.65 -7.43
CA ASP A 77 -7.82 -0.90 -8.87
C ASP A 77 -7.38 -2.32 -9.20
N ALA A 78 -6.32 -2.82 -8.56
CA ALA A 78 -5.83 -4.18 -8.77
C ALA A 78 -5.09 -4.73 -7.55
N LEU A 79 -5.18 -6.06 -7.39
CA LEU A 79 -4.28 -6.85 -6.57
C LEU A 79 -3.53 -7.83 -7.48
N ARG A 80 -2.20 -7.81 -7.42
CA ARG A 80 -1.34 -8.71 -8.20
C ARG A 80 -0.42 -9.48 -7.28
N ARG A 81 -0.21 -10.75 -7.60
CA ARG A 81 0.88 -11.57 -7.05
C ARG A 81 1.91 -11.77 -8.13
N TYR A 82 3.16 -11.44 -7.85
CA TYR A 82 4.22 -11.50 -8.84
C TYR A 82 5.51 -12.06 -8.25
N TRP A 83 6.37 -12.53 -9.16
CA TRP A 83 7.75 -12.90 -8.87
C TRP A 83 8.64 -11.99 -9.70
N THR A 84 9.71 -11.52 -9.07
CA THR A 84 10.81 -10.89 -9.79
C THR A 84 11.80 -11.96 -10.24
N VAL A 85 12.60 -11.63 -11.26
CA VAL A 85 13.76 -12.45 -11.63
C VAL A 85 15.00 -11.63 -11.29
N ILE A 86 15.79 -12.10 -10.34
CA ILE A 86 17.03 -11.46 -9.89
C ILE A 86 18.14 -12.49 -10.08
N ASP A 87 19.18 -12.13 -10.83
CA ASP A 87 20.31 -13.01 -11.18
C ASP A 87 19.88 -14.36 -11.79
N GLY A 88 18.77 -14.36 -12.54
CA GLY A 88 18.21 -15.56 -13.19
C GLY A 88 17.33 -16.42 -12.27
N GLU A 89 17.14 -16.03 -11.01
CA GLU A 89 16.35 -16.76 -10.03
C GLU A 89 15.02 -16.06 -9.71
N LEU A 90 13.96 -16.85 -9.50
CA LEU A 90 12.68 -16.33 -9.05
C LEU A 90 12.78 -15.84 -7.61
N THR A 91 12.54 -14.55 -7.39
CA THR A 91 12.53 -13.91 -6.08
C THR A 91 11.12 -13.39 -5.75
N GLY A 92 10.58 -13.79 -4.60
CA GLY A 92 9.21 -13.52 -4.15
C GLY A 92 8.54 -14.78 -3.59
N PRO A 93 7.20 -14.92 -3.71
CA PRO A 93 6.26 -13.98 -4.31
C PRO A 93 6.07 -12.72 -3.48
N PHE A 94 5.81 -11.62 -4.16
CA PHE A 94 5.36 -10.38 -3.55
C PHE A 94 3.91 -10.08 -3.96
N TRP A 95 3.27 -9.25 -3.15
CA TRP A 95 1.98 -8.65 -3.50
C TRP A 95 2.18 -7.20 -3.90
N GLU A 96 1.36 -6.76 -4.85
CA GLU A 96 1.22 -5.38 -5.28
C GLU A 96 -0.26 -5.02 -5.27
N LEU A 97 -0.62 -3.96 -4.54
CA LEU A 97 -1.95 -3.37 -4.51
C LEU A 97 -1.87 -1.99 -5.15
N THR A 98 -2.62 -1.78 -6.23
CA THR A 98 -2.75 -0.47 -6.86
C THR A 98 -4.09 0.15 -6.49
N LEU A 99 -4.08 1.45 -6.24
CA LEU A 99 -5.26 2.23 -5.90
C LEU A 99 -5.55 3.24 -7.00
N HIS A 100 -6.80 3.66 -7.06
CA HIS A 100 -7.18 4.79 -7.87
C HIS A 100 -6.51 6.05 -7.31
N ALA A 101 -5.94 6.88 -8.18
CA ALA A 101 -5.54 8.22 -7.77
C ALA A 101 -6.82 8.97 -7.40
N ASP A 102 -6.96 9.38 -6.13
CA ASP A 102 -8.06 10.28 -5.77
C ASP A 102 -7.88 11.55 -6.58
N GLY A 103 -8.86 11.84 -7.44
CA GLY A 103 -8.81 12.93 -8.39
C GLY A 103 -8.57 14.24 -7.66
N SER A 104 -7.30 14.65 -7.57
CA SER A 104 -6.93 16.03 -7.38
C SER A 104 -7.53 16.77 -8.57
N THR A 105 -8.68 17.39 -8.30
CA THR A 105 -9.43 18.17 -9.26
C THR A 105 -8.47 19.23 -9.80
N THR A 106 -8.10 19.09 -11.07
CA THR A 106 -7.48 20.18 -11.84
C THR A 106 -8.53 21.26 -12.08
#